data_AF-A0A923V355-F1
#
_entry.id   AF-A0A923V355-F1
#
_cell.length_a   1.000
_cell.length_b   1.000
_cell.length_c   1.000
_cell.angle_alpha   90.00
_cell.angle_beta   90.00
_cell.angle_gamma   90.00
#
_symmetry.space_group_name_H-M   'P 1'
#
loop_
_entity.id
_entity.type
_entity.pdbx_description
1 polymer ?
#
loop_
_entity_poly.entity_id
_entity_poly.type
_entity_poly.pdbx_seq_one_letter_code
_entity_poly.pdbx_strand_id
1 'polypeptide(L)' 'RGNRQFTKEDIENFRLIYNLVKERGYTLQGAKEMLKVDRHKSKDKMELLDSLQKVRNFLVDLKKQME' A
#
# COMPACT_ATOMS: atom_id res chain seq x y z
N ARG A 1 14.01 12.41 -24.44
CA ARG A 1 12.94 11.38 -24.42
C ARG A 1 12.89 10.80 -23.01
N GLY A 2 11.91 11.21 -22.20
CA GLY A 2 11.79 10.82 -20.80
C GLY A 2 10.78 9.70 -20.66
N ASN A 3 11.22 8.46 -20.77
CA ASN A 3 10.35 7.32 -20.52
C ASN A 3 10.33 7.09 -19.01
N ARG A 4 9.13 6.97 -18.44
CA ARG A 4 8.92 6.75 -17.01
C ARG A 4 9.65 5.46 -16.61
N GLN A 5 10.72 5.59 -15.83
CA GLN A 5 11.58 4.44 -15.44
C GLN A 5 10.93 3.52 -14.40
N PHE A 6 9.90 4.01 -13.71
CA PHE A 6 9.25 3.28 -12.63
C PHE A 6 7.76 3.12 -12.88
N THR A 7 7.28 1.91 -12.68
CA THR A 7 5.86 1.55 -12.67
C THR A 7 5.21 2.01 -11.36
N LYS A 8 3.88 1.96 -11.29
CA LYS A 8 3.17 2.22 -10.03
C LYS A 8 3.55 1.20 -8.94
N GLU A 9 3.70 -0.06 -9.34
CA GLU A 9 4.12 -1.15 -8.45
C GLU A 9 5.53 -0.89 -7.89
N ASP A 10 6.46 -0.39 -8.71
CA ASP A 10 7.80 -0.02 -8.22
C ASP A 10 7.71 1.04 -7.12
N ILE A 11 6.87 2.07 -7.31
CA ILE A 11 6.69 3.14 -6.33
C ILE A 11 6.08 2.60 -5.02
N GLU A 12 5.13 1.68 -5.11
CA GLU A 12 4.53 1.04 -3.94
C GLU A 12 5.55 0.17 -3.18
N ASN A 13 6.34 -0.61 -3.92
CA ASN A 13 7.44 -1.39 -3.34
C ASN A 13 8.46 -0.50 -2.65
N PHE A 14 8.83 0.64 -3.25
CA PHE A 14 9.73 1.62 -2.64
C PHE A 14 9.16 2.20 -1.35
N ARG A 15 7.88 2.56 -1.31
CA ARG A 15 7.22 3.06 -0.09
C ARG A 15 7.26 2.02 1.03
N LEU A 16 7.01 0.75 0.69
CA LEU A 16 7.03 -0.34 1.65
C LEU A 16 8.43 -0.57 2.23
N ILE A 17 9.46 -0.57 1.38
CA ILE A 17 10.87 -0.67 1.80
C ILE A 17 11.26 0.53 2.69
N TYR A 18 10.85 1.74 2.31
CA TYR A 18 11.13 2.96 3.08
C TYR A 18 10.52 2.88 4.49
N ASN A 19 9.26 2.48 4.60
CA ASN A 19 8.59 2.30 5.89
C ASN A 19 9.35 1.30 6.77
N LEU A 20 9.76 0.17 6.21
CA LEU A 20 10.47 -0.87 6.97
C LEU A 20 11.86 -0.38 7.45
N VAL A 21 12.63 0.28 6.59
CA VAL A 21 14.02 0.62 6.90
C VAL A 21 14.14 1.94 7.65
N LYS A 22 13.40 2.97 7.24
CA LYS A 22 13.53 4.32 7.80
C LYS A 22 12.62 4.57 8.99
N GLU A 23 11.38 4.11 8.93
CA GLU A 23 10.41 4.39 10.00
C GLU A 23 10.45 3.31 11.08
N ARG A 24 10.55 2.03 10.69
CA ARG A 24 10.59 0.90 11.63
C ARG A 24 11.99 0.44 12.00
N GLY A 25 13.03 0.96 11.35
CA GLY A 25 14.44 0.71 11.71
C GLY A 25 14.99 -0.67 11.37
N TYR A 26 14.34 -1.42 10.46
CA TYR A 26 14.87 -2.71 10.01
C TYR A 26 16.12 -2.54 9.15
N THR A 27 17.02 -3.52 9.17
CA THR A 27 18.10 -3.62 8.19
C THR A 27 17.53 -3.95 6.80
N LEU A 28 18.25 -3.63 5.73
CA LEU A 28 17.84 -3.99 4.36
C LEU A 28 17.58 -5.50 4.21
N GLN A 29 18.37 -6.32 4.90
CA GLN A 29 18.20 -7.77 4.92
C GLN A 29 16.90 -8.17 5.65
N GLY A 30 16.62 -7.59 6.82
CA GLY A 30 15.39 -7.85 7.57
C GLY A 30 14.13 -7.38 6.82
N ALA A 31 14.20 -6.21 6.17
CA ALA A 31 13.13 -5.72 5.30
C ALA A 31 12.89 -6.68 4.13
N LYS A 32 13.94 -7.19 3.48
CA LYS A 32 13.84 -8.17 2.39
C LYS A 32 13.17 -9.47 2.83
N GLU A 33 13.46 -9.96 4.03
CA GLU A 33 12.83 -11.16 4.60
C GLU A 33 11.36 -10.93 4.93
N MET A 34 11.03 -9.81 5.58
CA MET A 34 9.64 -9.41 5.81
C MET A 34 8.85 -9.32 4.50
N LEU A 35 9.42 -8.68 3.47
CA LEU A 35 8.78 -8.57 2.16
C LEU A 35 8.54 -9.94 1.49
N LYS A 36 9.40 -10.93 1.73
CA LYS A 36 9.18 -12.30 1.21
C LYS A 36 8.04 -13.01 1.94
N VAL A 37 7.93 -12.82 3.26
CA VAL A 37 6.88 -13.45 4.10
C VAL A 37 5.53 -12.77 3.91
N ASP A 38 5.50 -11.44 3.80
CA ASP A 38 4.27 -10.64 3.74
C ASP A 38 3.75 -10.39 2.32
N ARG A 39 4.47 -10.78 1.25
CA ARG A 39 4.03 -10.50 -0.13
C ARG A 39 2.61 -10.97 -0.46
N HIS A 40 2.17 -12.09 0.12
CA HIS A 40 0.79 -12.56 -0.02
C HIS A 40 -0.16 -11.88 0.97
N LYS A 41 0.18 -11.84 2.27
CA LYS A 41 -0.69 -11.26 3.31
C LYS A 41 -0.91 -9.75 3.17
N SER A 42 0.08 -9.02 2.68
CA SER A 42 0.03 -7.57 2.52
C SER A 42 -0.80 -7.17 1.31
N LYS A 43 -0.79 -7.95 0.22
CA LYS A 43 -1.64 -7.70 -0.95
C LYS A 43 -3.11 -7.89 -0.59
N ASP A 44 -3.44 -9.03 0.02
CA ASP A 44 -4.82 -9.32 0.45
C ASP A 44 -5.34 -8.27 1.44
N LYS A 45 -4.51 -7.82 2.39
CA LYS A 45 -4.88 -6.75 3.32
C LYS A 45 -5.08 -5.40 2.62
N MET A 46 -4.25 -5.05 1.64
CA MET A 46 -4.40 -3.79 0.90
C MET A 46 -5.66 -3.80 0.04
N GLU A 47 -5.93 -4.89 -0.66
CA GLU A 47 -7.16 -5.04 -1.45
C GLU A 47 -8.41 -5.00 -0.56
N LEU A 48 -8.36 -5.65 0.61
CA LEU A 48 -9.42 -5.56 1.61
C LEU A 48 -9.62 -4.13 2.11
N LEU A 49 -8.54 -3.43 2.47
CA LEU A 49 -8.62 -2.04 2.93
C LEU A 49 -9.20 -1.11 1.86
N ASP A 50 -8.78 -1.26 0.60
CA ASP A 50 -9.31 -0.45 -0.51
C ASP A 50 -10.81 -0.71 -0.72
N SER A 51 -11.24 -1.97 -0.63
CA SER A 51 -12.67 -2.32 -0.70
C SER A 51 -13.49 -1.67 0.42
N LEU A 52 -12.99 -1.72 1.66
CA LEU A 52 -13.66 -1.12 2.82
C LEU A 52 -13.68 0.40 2.72
N GLN A 53 -12.62 1.02 2.22
CA GLN A 53 -12.56 2.46 2.00
C GLN A 53 -13.56 2.90 0.92
N LYS A 54 -13.70 2.15 -0.16
CA LYS A 54 -14.72 2.39 -1.21
C LYS A 54 -16.13 2.32 -0.64
N VAL A 55 -16.45 1.29 0.14
CA VAL A 55 -17.76 1.13 0.78
C VAL A 55 -18.03 2.30 1.74
N ARG A 56 -17.06 2.67 2.58
CA ARG A 56 -17.19 3.82 3.47
C ARG A 56 -17.46 5.10 2.69
N ASN A 57 -16.67 5.40 1.67
CA ASN A 57 -16.81 6.62 0.89
C ASN A 57 -18.19 6.69 0.21
N PHE A 58 -18.65 5.58 -0.37
CA PHE A 58 -19.99 5.48 -0.94
C PHE A 58 -21.09 5.81 0.08
N LEU A 59 -21.02 5.23 1.29
CA LEU A 59 -22.00 5.50 2.34
C LEU A 59 -21.96 6.96 2.83
N VAL A 60 -20.76 7.53 2.94
CA VAL A 60 -20.58 8.94 3.31
C VAL A 60 -21.15 9.86 2.25
N ASP A 61 -20.92 9.58 0.97
CA ASP A 61 -21.44 10.40 -0.12
C ASP A 61 -22.96 10.26 -0.27
N LEU A 62 -23.51 9.07 -0.06
CA LEU A 62 -24.96 8.88 0.01
C LEU A 62 -25.58 9.69 1.15
N LYS A 63 -24.97 9.70 2.33
CA LYS A 63 -25.42 10.53 3.47
C LYS A 63 -25.44 12.01 3.11
N LYS A 64 -24.38 12.52 2.46
CA LYS A 64 -24.31 13.93 2.03
C LYS A 64 -25.37 14.30 0.99
N GLN A 65 -25.81 13.36 0.17
CA GLN A 65 -26.87 13.61 -0.83
C GLN A 65 -28.27 13.63 -0.22
N MET A 66 -28.43 13.08 0.98
CA MET A 66 -29.70 13.06 1.73
C MET A 66 -29.82 14.19 2.76
N GLU A 67 -28.74 14.95 2.96
CA GLU A 67 -28.71 16.23 3.69
C GLU A 67 -28.92 17.39 2.71
#